data_AF-A0A238JKC2-F1
#
_entry.id   AF-A0A238JKC2-F1
#
_cell.length_a   1.000
_cell.length_b   1.000
_cell.length_c   1.000
_cell.angle_alpha   90.00
_cell.angle_beta   90.00
_cell.angle_gamma   90.00
#
_symmetry.space_group_name_H-M   'P 1'
#
loop_
_entity.id
_entity.type
_entity.pdbx_description
1 polymer ?
#
loop_
_entity_poly.entity_id
_entity_poly.type
_entity_poly.pdbx_seq_one_letter_code
_entity_poly.pdbx_strand_id
1 'polypeptide(L)' 'MKFRFIEEHTDPFSAKRMCNGLDVSERGLRAYRSRLASQRQRTDMIVLAHIKEQSRLSLGSYGRPRMA' A
#
# COMPACT_ATOMS: atom_id res chain seq x y z
N MET A 1 8.76 5.01 -2.04
CA MET A 1 8.51 4.57 -3.44
C MET A 1 7.67 5.64 -4.14
N LYS A 2 8.29 6.53 -4.93
CA LYS A 2 7.65 7.73 -5.51
C LYS A 2 6.28 7.46 -6.16
N PHE A 3 6.14 6.36 -6.91
CA PHE A 3 4.87 5.98 -7.54
C PHE A 3 3.76 5.59 -6.56
N ARG A 4 4.08 4.97 -5.42
CA ARG A 4 3.07 4.66 -4.38
C ARG A 4 2.52 5.94 -3.77
N PHE A 5 3.40 6.88 -3.46
CA PHE A 5 3.02 8.18 -2.92
C PHE A 5 2.09 8.93 -3.89
N ILE A 6 2.38 8.88 -5.19
CA ILE A 6 1.52 9.43 -6.24
C ILE A 6 0.13 8.78 -6.21
N GLU A 7 0.02 7.45 -6.14
CA GLU A 7 -1.30 6.78 -6.05
C GLU A 7 -2.11 7.22 -4.84
N GLU A 8 -1.47 7.33 -3.67
CA GLU A 8 -2.12 7.69 -2.40
C GLU A 8 -2.61 9.15 -2.37
N HIS A 9 -2.05 10.04 -3.19
CA HIS A 9 -2.32 11.48 -3.18
C HIS A 9 -2.83 12.03 -4.52
N THR A 10 -3.35 11.17 -5.42
CA THR A 10 -3.89 11.60 -6.73
C THR A 10 -5.21 12.38 -6.60
N ASP A 11 -5.94 12.22 -5.51
CA ASP A 11 -7.25 12.86 -5.30
C ASP A 11 -7.16 14.41 -5.19
N PRO A 12 -6.23 14.99 -4.39
CA PRO A 12 -6.03 16.45 -4.35
C PRO A 12 -5.12 17.01 -5.47
N PHE A 13 -4.33 16.20 -6.17
CA PHE A 13 -3.34 16.67 -7.15
C PHE A 13 -3.37 15.89 -8.45
N SER A 14 -3.27 16.57 -9.60
CA SER A 14 -3.18 15.87 -10.87
C SER A 14 -1.92 15.00 -10.95
N ALA A 15 -2.08 13.74 -11.35
CA ALA A 15 -0.98 12.76 -11.44
C ALA A 15 0.21 13.29 -12.26
N LYS A 16 -0.06 14.05 -13.33
CA LYS A 16 0.95 14.73 -14.15
C LYS A 16 1.79 15.74 -13.37
N ARG A 17 1.16 16.58 -12.53
CA ARG A 17 1.88 17.56 -11.70
C ARG A 17 2.78 16.84 -10.69
N MET A 18 2.30 15.75 -10.11
CA MET A 18 3.10 14.96 -9.17
C MET A 18 4.24 14.21 -9.86
N CYS A 19 4.02 13.66 -11.06
CA CYS A 19 5.08 13.07 -11.87
C CYS A 19 6.22 14.07 -12.11
N ASN A 20 5.88 15.30 -12.51
CA ASN A 20 6.85 16.36 -12.70
C ASN A 20 7.56 16.75 -11.39
N GLY A 21 6.81 16.94 -10.30
CA GLY A 21 7.38 17.35 -9.01
C GLY A 21 8.27 16.30 -8.34
N LEU A 22 8.05 15.02 -8.64
CA LEU A 22 8.84 13.90 -8.09
C LEU A 22 9.91 13.39 -9.06
N ASP A 23 10.05 14.02 -10.23
CA ASP A 23 10.96 13.62 -11.30
C ASP A 23 10.78 12.14 -11.68
N VAL A 24 9.56 11.79 -12.07
CA VAL A 24 9.21 10.46 -12.58
C VAL A 24 8.35 10.57 -13.82
N SER A 25 8.48 9.60 -14.73
CA SER A 25 7.68 9.60 -15.96
C SER A 25 6.25 9.11 -15.74
N GLU A 26 5.29 9.69 -16.46
CA GLU A 26 3.91 9.21 -16.53
C GLU A 26 3.83 7.76 -17.04
N ARG A 27 4.72 7.40 -17.98
CA ARG A 27 4.87 6.01 -18.47
C ARG A 27 5.29 5.05 -17.34
N GLY A 28 6.22 5.47 -16.49
CA GLY A 28 6.64 4.71 -15.32
C GLY A 28 5.50 4.52 -14.31
N LEU A 29 4.68 5.56 -14.10
CA LEU A 29 3.49 5.46 -13.26
C LEU A 29 2.46 4.48 -13.85
N ARG A 30 2.21 4.52 -15.17
CA ARG A 30 1.31 3.56 -15.82
C ARG A 30 1.82 2.13 -15.69
N ALA A 31 3.10 1.89 -15.93
CA ALA A 31 3.72 0.58 -15.74
C ALA A 31 3.65 0.11 -14.27
N TYR A 32 3.80 1.04 -13.33
CA TYR A 32 3.62 0.78 -11.91
C TYR A 32 2.18 0.36 -11.56
N ARG A 33 1.16 0.98 -12.16
CA ARG A 33 -0.25 0.61 -11.96
C ARG A 33 -0.60 -0.76 -12.54
N SER A 34 -0.06 -1.09 -13.71
CA SER A 34 -0.33 -2.37 -14.37
C SER A 34 0.45 -3.54 -13.78
N ARG A 35 1.45 -3.28 -12.91
CA ARG A 35 2.27 -4.35 -12.35
C ARG A 35 1.41 -5.24 -11.43
N LEU A 36 1.56 -6.54 -11.57
CA LEU A 36 1.00 -7.48 -10.61
C LEU A 36 1.73 -7.37 -9.27
N ALA A 37 1.04 -7.71 -8.19
CA ALA A 37 1.65 -7.82 -6.86
C ALA A 37 2.84 -8.79 -6.93
N SER A 38 3.99 -8.35 -6.40
CA SER A 38 5.17 -9.20 -6.30
C SER A 38 4.92 -10.40 -5.39
N GLN A 39 5.77 -11.42 -5.44
CA GLN A 39 5.63 -12.59 -4.56
C GLN A 39 5.65 -12.18 -3.08
N ARG A 40 6.54 -11.27 -2.68
CA ARG A 40 6.58 -10.74 -1.31
C ARG A 40 5.28 -10.04 -0.92
N GLN A 41 4.69 -9.24 -1.82
CA GLN A 41 3.41 -8.59 -1.53
C GLN A 41 2.29 -9.62 -1.38
N ARG A 42 2.31 -10.70 -2.16
CA ARG A 42 1.33 -11.79 -2.03
C ARG A 42 1.47 -12.52 -0.70
N THR A 43 2.70 -12.87 -0.30
CA THR A 43 2.95 -13.49 1.01
C THR A 43 2.52 -12.57 2.15
N ASP A 44 2.82 -11.27 2.05
CA ASP A 44 2.43 -10.28 3.06
C ASP A 44 0.89 -10.17 3.17
N MET A 45 0.16 -10.26 2.05
CA MET A 45 -1.31 -10.27 2.06
C MET A 45 -1.88 -11.51 2.73
N ILE A 46 -1.28 -12.69 2.53
CA ILE A 46 -1.68 -13.93 3.20
C ILE A 46 -1.47 -13.80 4.71
N VAL A 47 -0.28 -13.34 5.12
CA VAL A 47 0.04 -13.10 6.54
C VAL A 47 -0.93 -12.07 7.15
N LEU A 48 -1.21 -10.98 6.43
CA LEU A 48 -2.15 -9.96 6.88
C LEU A 48 -3.57 -10.52 7.06
N ALA A 49 -4.03 -11.38 6.15
CA ALA A 49 -5.32 -12.06 6.28
C ALA A 49 -5.36 -12.94 7.54
N HIS A 50 -4.30 -13.70 7.81
CA HIS A 50 -4.20 -14.49 9.04
C HIS A 50 -4.20 -13.62 10.30
N ILE A 51 -3.45 -12.51 10.32
CA ILE A 51 -3.42 -11.59 11.46
C ILE A 51 -4.82 -11.02 11.73
N LYS A 52 -5.53 -10.59 10.67
CA LYS A 52 -6.89 -10.05 10.80
C LYS A 52 -7.86 -11.10 11.34
N GLU A 53 -7.74 -12.33 10.87
CA GLU A 53 -8.56 -13.44 11.35
C GLU A 53 -8.29 -13.78 12.83
N GLN A 54 -7.01 -13.85 13.23
CA GLN A 54 -6.65 -14.06 14.63
C GLN A 54 -7.16 -12.92 15.53
N SER A 55 -7.04 -11.67 15.06
CA SER A 55 -7.60 -10.51 15.76
C SER A 55 -9.11 -10.64 15.93
N ARG A 56 -9.84 -11.00 14.86
CA ARG A 56 -11.30 -11.22 14.90
C ARG A 56 -11.70 -12.30 15.90
N LEU A 57 -11.04 -13.46 15.85
CA LEU A 57 -11.30 -14.59 16.76
C LEU A 57 -11.03 -14.23 18.22
N SER A 58 -10.05 -13.37 18.46
CA SER A 58 -9.69 -12.87 19.79
C SER A 58 -10.55 -11.69 20.29
N LEU A 59 -11.61 -11.30 19.55
CA LEU A 59 -12.40 -10.08 19.82
C LEU A 59 -11.54 -8.81 19.91
N GLY A 60 -10.46 -8.76 19.12
CA GLY A 60 -9.54 -7.63 19.09
C GLY A 60 -8.59 -7.53 20.29
N SER A 61 -8.45 -8.60 21.09
CA SER A 61 -7.45 -8.66 22.18
C SER A 61 -6.04 -8.98 21.68
N TYR A 62 -5.93 -9.78 20.61
CA TYR A 62 -4.66 -10.12 19.98
C TYR A 62 -4.02 -8.88 19.33
N GLY A 63 -2.77 -8.59 19.70
CA GLY A 63 -2.01 -7.45 19.17
C GLY A 63 -2.28 -6.10 19.87
N ARG A 64 -3.11 -6.05 20.92
CA ARG A 64 -3.26 -4.83 21.72
C ARG A 64 -1.96 -4.47 22.45
N PRO A 65 -1.54 -3.19 22.47
CA PRO A 65 -0.44 -2.73 23.31
C PRO A 65 -0.71 -3.11 24.77
N ARG A 66 0.27 -3.76 25.41
CA ARG A 66 0.13 -4.18 26.82
C ARG A 66 0.50 -3.08 27.82
N MET A 67 0.88 -1.91 27.33
CA MET A 67 1.23 -0.76 28.16
C MET A 67 0.18 0.33 27.97
N ALA A 68 -0.37 0.80 29.08
CA ALA A 68 -1.13 2.04 29.21
C ALA A 68 -0.26 3.05 29.95
#